data_AF-A0A948G517-F1
#
_entry.id   AF-A0A948G517-F1
#
_cell.length_a   1.000
_cell.length_b   1.000
_cell.length_c   1.000
_cell.angle_alpha   90.00
_cell.angle_beta   90.00
_cell.angle_gamma   90.00
#
_symmetry.space_group_name_H-M   'P 1'
#
loop_
_entity.id
_entity.type
_entity.pdbx_description
1 polymer ?
#
loop_
_entity_poly.entity_id
_entity_poly.type
_entity_poly.pdbx_seq_one_letter_code
_entity_poly.pdbx_strand_id
1 'polypeptide(L)'
;MNIITTKIPGERAKQYAAWLLYCEAGSLEKTLRIWERISGQDDTEMIPFFGIFLGKTVGLATLKRWSTKYRWKERAELKNTEDLEDMKFKFKRIKQTRAYKIAIMLDLIINKYLRQLEQGMWVTVKDLYLVWKMHRVEEGLSVDNHNIVIYQQPPKEPESPEEKELNKRIQELQEQFDSRNQHNEDDSVDIT
;
A
#
# COMPACT_ATOMS: atom_id res chain seq x y z
N MET A 1 -24.24 9.70 3.96
CA MET A 1 -24.12 8.82 5.14
C MET A 1 -24.40 9.70 6.35
N ASN A 2 -25.55 9.52 7.01
CA ASN A 2 -25.94 10.36 8.15
C ASN A 2 -25.19 9.84 9.38
N ILE A 3 -24.41 10.71 9.99
CA ILE A 3 -23.52 10.41 11.10
C ILE A 3 -24.37 10.05 12.33
N ILE A 4 -24.33 8.79 12.79
CA ILE A 4 -25.02 8.31 14.00
C ILE A 4 -24.28 8.77 15.27
N THR A 5 -23.09 9.37 15.14
CA THR A 5 -22.36 10.04 16.24
C THR A 5 -22.84 11.46 16.56
N THR A 6 -23.99 11.87 16.02
CA THR A 6 -24.64 13.13 16.39
C THR A 6 -25.16 13.10 17.82
N LYS A 7 -25.22 14.29 18.44
CA LYS A 7 -25.78 14.52 19.78
C LYS A 7 -27.18 13.90 19.87
N ILE A 8 -27.40 13.03 20.86
CA ILE A 8 -28.69 12.35 21.03
C ILE A 8 -29.76 13.35 21.50
N PRO A 9 -31.03 13.22 21.09
CA PRO A 9 -32.13 14.02 21.63
C PRO A 9 -32.14 14.02 23.17
N GLY A 10 -32.15 15.22 23.78
CA GLY A 10 -32.14 15.38 25.25
C GLY A 10 -30.77 15.21 25.92
N GLU A 11 -29.69 14.98 25.17
CA GLU A 11 -28.31 15.18 25.63
C GLU A 11 -27.99 16.68 25.62
N ARG A 12 -27.33 17.22 26.65
CA ARG A 12 -26.86 18.61 26.66
C ARG A 12 -25.49 18.71 25.99
N ALA A 13 -25.11 19.88 25.50
CA ALA A 13 -23.81 20.10 24.84
C ALA A 13 -22.63 19.65 25.72
N LYS A 14 -22.68 19.96 27.03
CA LYS A 14 -21.70 19.51 28.03
C LYS A 14 -21.60 17.99 28.16
N GLN A 15 -22.74 17.28 28.12
CA GLN A 15 -22.78 15.82 28.24
C GLN A 15 -22.23 15.15 26.98
N TYR A 16 -22.58 15.71 25.81
CA TYR A 16 -22.04 15.28 24.53
C TYR A 16 -20.53 15.53 24.43
N ALA A 17 -20.04 16.70 24.86
CA ALA A 17 -18.61 16.98 24.91
C ALA A 17 -17.87 16.04 25.88
N ALA A 18 -18.48 15.68 27.01
CA ALA A 18 -17.90 14.70 27.93
C ALA A 18 -17.88 13.28 27.33
N TRP A 19 -18.88 12.90 26.53
CA TRP A 19 -18.86 11.66 25.76
C TRP A 19 -17.74 11.64 24.71
N LEU A 20 -17.56 12.74 23.96
CA LEU A 20 -16.45 12.87 23.02
C LEU A 20 -15.09 12.73 23.72
N LEU A 21 -14.92 13.38 24.87
CA LEU A 21 -13.69 13.23 25.68
C LEU A 21 -13.52 11.79 26.20
N TYR A 22 -14.62 11.10 26.50
CA TYR A 22 -14.60 9.68 26.85
C TYR A 22 -14.15 8.78 25.69
N CYS A 23 -14.56 9.07 24.46
CA CYS A 23 -14.10 8.34 23.27
C CYS A 23 -12.56 8.43 23.12
N GLU A 24 -11.96 9.59 23.41
CA GLU A 24 -10.51 9.78 23.35
C GLU A 24 -9.78 9.14 24.56
N ALA A 25 -10.36 9.26 25.76
CA ALA A 25 -9.72 8.80 27.00
C ALA A 25 -9.85 7.28 27.26
N GLY A 26 -10.92 6.66 26.75
CA GLY A 26 -11.21 5.22 26.86
C GLY A 26 -11.66 4.73 28.24
N SER A 27 -11.80 5.61 29.24
CA SER A 27 -12.34 5.26 30.57
C SER A 27 -12.82 6.50 31.31
N LEU A 28 -13.81 6.34 32.20
CA LEU A 28 -14.42 7.47 32.93
C LEU A 28 -13.43 8.16 33.87
N GLU A 29 -12.55 7.39 34.51
CA GLU A 29 -11.53 7.90 35.42
C GLU A 29 -10.50 8.75 34.67
N LYS A 30 -10.08 8.33 33.47
CA LYS A 30 -9.19 9.15 32.62
C LYS A 30 -9.92 10.37 32.07
N THR A 31 -11.17 10.24 31.64
CA THR A 31 -12.00 11.37 31.21
C THR A 31 -12.09 12.43 32.30
N LEU A 32 -12.32 12.03 33.55
CA LEU A 32 -12.37 12.96 34.68
C LEU A 32 -11.03 13.67 34.88
N ARG A 33 -9.92 12.95 34.93
CA ARG A 33 -8.58 13.55 35.11
C ARG A 33 -8.23 14.53 34.00
N ILE A 34 -8.53 14.19 32.75
CA ILE A 34 -8.26 15.07 31.60
C ILE A 34 -9.17 16.30 31.68
N TRP A 35 -10.44 16.12 32.04
CA TRP A 35 -11.36 17.23 32.22
C TRP A 35 -10.90 18.16 33.36
N GLU A 36 -10.47 17.64 34.50
CA GLU A 36 -9.93 18.43 35.60
C GLU A 36 -8.73 19.28 35.18
N ARG A 37 -7.85 18.72 34.35
CA ARG A 37 -6.73 19.45 33.77
C ARG A 37 -7.20 20.55 32.81
N ILE A 38 -8.16 20.27 31.93
CA ILE A 38 -8.73 21.27 31.00
C ILE A 38 -9.42 22.41 31.77
N SER A 39 -10.12 22.09 32.85
CA SER A 39 -10.81 23.09 33.68
C SER A 39 -9.89 23.90 34.59
N GLY A 40 -8.69 23.39 34.90
CA GLY A 40 -7.73 24.03 35.79
C GLY A 40 -6.61 24.79 35.07
N GLN A 41 -6.54 24.72 33.74
CA GLN A 41 -5.61 25.51 32.93
C GLN A 41 -6.35 26.72 32.38
N ASP A 42 -6.07 27.91 32.94
CA ASP A 42 -6.58 29.19 32.44
C ASP A 42 -5.93 29.60 31.09
N ASP A 43 -4.89 28.87 30.64
CA ASP A 43 -4.15 29.13 29.41
C ASP A 43 -4.45 28.14 28.27
N THR A 44 -4.86 28.74 27.15
CA THR A 44 -5.65 28.17 26.07
C THR A 44 -4.82 27.46 25.00
N GLU A 45 -4.01 26.45 25.35
CA GLU A 45 -3.31 25.63 24.34
C GLU A 45 -3.75 24.16 24.30
N MET A 46 -4.45 23.67 25.32
CA MET A 46 -5.01 22.31 25.35
C MET A 46 -6.48 22.29 24.89
N ILE A 47 -6.64 22.04 23.59
CA ILE A 47 -7.86 21.74 22.83
C ILE A 47 -8.99 22.79 22.99
N PRO A 48 -9.01 23.83 22.13
CA PRO A 48 -10.03 24.90 22.13
C PRO A 48 -11.48 24.40 22.15
N PHE A 49 -11.74 23.23 21.56
CA PHE A 49 -13.08 22.66 21.46
C PHE A 49 -13.64 22.22 22.83
N PHE A 50 -12.85 21.55 23.67
CA PHE A 50 -13.38 20.98 24.92
C PHE A 50 -13.57 22.02 26.02
N GLY A 51 -12.68 23.02 26.11
CA GLY A 51 -12.78 24.09 27.10
C GLY A 51 -14.10 24.86 27.04
N ILE A 52 -14.58 25.16 25.82
CA ILE A 52 -15.83 25.92 25.59
C ILE A 52 -17.07 25.15 26.09
N PHE A 53 -17.14 23.85 25.84
CA PHE A 53 -18.36 23.07 26.10
C PHE A 53 -18.37 22.37 27.46
N LEU A 54 -17.20 22.04 28.02
CA LEU A 54 -17.11 21.29 29.26
C LEU A 54 -17.26 22.19 30.50
N GLY A 55 -16.68 23.40 30.49
CA GLY A 55 -16.68 24.29 31.66
C GLY A 55 -16.20 23.57 32.93
N LYS A 56 -16.79 23.88 34.09
CA LYS A 56 -16.45 23.22 35.38
C LYS A 56 -16.65 21.70 35.34
N THR A 57 -15.69 20.96 35.88
CA THR A 57 -15.77 19.50 36.01
C THR A 57 -16.98 19.02 36.80
N VAL A 58 -17.37 17.77 36.56
CA VAL A 58 -18.39 17.07 37.36
C VAL A 58 -17.74 15.88 38.04
N GLY A 59 -18.28 15.44 39.19
CA GLY A 59 -17.76 14.26 39.88
C GLY A 59 -17.95 12.95 39.11
N LEU A 60 -17.13 11.95 39.44
CA LEU A 60 -17.14 10.63 38.81
C LEU A 60 -18.53 9.95 38.86
N ALA A 61 -19.28 10.14 39.95
CA ALA A 61 -20.63 9.60 40.07
C ALA A 61 -21.59 10.15 38.99
N THR A 62 -21.46 11.44 38.66
CA THR A 62 -22.24 12.08 37.60
C THR A 62 -21.83 11.55 36.23
N LEU A 63 -20.52 11.39 35.97
CA LEU A 63 -20.01 10.76 34.75
C LEU A 63 -20.54 9.34 34.58
N LYS A 64 -20.51 8.52 35.65
CA LYS A 64 -21.08 7.16 35.63
C LYS A 64 -22.56 7.19 35.26
N ARG A 65 -23.35 8.04 35.90
CA ARG A 65 -24.79 8.20 35.59
C ARG A 65 -25.02 8.60 34.13
N TRP A 66 -24.24 9.53 33.59
CA TRP A 66 -24.34 9.92 32.18
C TRP A 66 -23.94 8.79 31.24
N SER A 67 -22.84 8.10 31.56
CA SER A 67 -22.34 6.99 30.74
C SER A 67 -23.35 5.87 30.58
N THR A 68 -24.07 5.53 31.67
CA THR A 68 -25.14 4.54 31.64
C THR A 68 -26.38 5.08 30.92
N LYS A 69 -26.82 6.30 31.27
CA LYS A 69 -28.04 6.90 30.69
C LYS A 69 -27.95 7.03 29.17
N TYR A 70 -26.79 7.45 28.67
CA TYR A 70 -26.56 7.74 27.24
C TYR A 70 -25.73 6.64 26.55
N ARG A 71 -25.57 5.47 27.19
CA ARG A 71 -24.90 4.28 26.62
C ARG A 71 -23.56 4.58 25.96
N TRP A 72 -22.68 5.27 26.69
CA TRP A 72 -21.43 5.79 26.14
C TRP A 72 -20.52 4.73 25.54
N LYS A 73 -20.48 3.53 26.14
CA LYS A 73 -19.67 2.41 25.64
C LYS A 73 -20.13 1.94 24.25
N GLU A 74 -21.41 1.61 24.11
CA GLU A 74 -22.01 1.17 22.84
C GLU A 74 -21.84 2.24 21.74
N ARG A 75 -22.08 3.51 22.09
CA ARG A 75 -21.88 4.62 21.15
C ARG A 75 -20.42 4.81 20.76
N ALA A 76 -19.49 4.65 21.70
CA ALA A 76 -18.07 4.79 21.42
C ALA A 76 -17.57 3.65 20.51
N GLU A 77 -18.05 2.43 20.72
CA GLU A 77 -17.76 1.29 19.84
C GLU A 77 -18.29 1.55 18.42
N LEU A 78 -19.53 2.02 18.30
CA LEU A 78 -20.12 2.38 17.00
C LEU A 78 -19.34 3.51 16.31
N LYS A 79 -19.00 4.57 17.03
CA LYS A 79 -18.15 5.67 16.52
C LYS A 79 -16.83 5.13 15.99
N ASN A 80 -16.17 4.25 16.75
CA ASN A 80 -14.88 3.70 16.36
C ASN A 80 -14.99 2.84 15.09
N THR A 81 -16.08 2.08 14.93
CA THR A 81 -16.32 1.33 13.69
C THR A 81 -16.56 2.24 12.49
N GLU A 82 -17.34 3.31 12.65
CA GLU A 82 -17.59 4.30 11.60
C GLU A 82 -16.29 5.03 11.22
N ASP A 83 -15.52 5.49 12.22
CA ASP A 83 -14.24 6.16 12.00
C ASP A 83 -13.25 5.24 11.26
N LEU A 84 -13.24 3.94 11.58
CA LEU A 84 -12.41 2.94 10.88
C LEU A 84 -12.83 2.78 9.42
N GLU A 85 -14.13 2.72 9.14
CA GLU A 85 -14.65 2.63 7.78
C GLU A 85 -14.33 3.89 6.97
N ASP A 86 -14.50 5.07 7.57
CA ASP A 86 -14.14 6.35 6.97
C ASP A 86 -12.64 6.43 6.68
N MET A 87 -11.79 5.96 7.61
CA MET A 87 -10.34 5.89 7.41
C MET A 87 -9.98 4.91 6.30
N LYS A 88 -10.62 3.73 6.23
CA LYS A 88 -10.44 2.77 5.13
C LYS A 88 -10.83 3.39 3.79
N PHE A 89 -11.94 4.12 3.74
CA PHE A 89 -12.39 4.81 2.52
C PHE A 89 -11.40 5.90 2.09
N LYS A 90 -10.96 6.75 3.03
CA LYS A 90 -9.94 7.78 2.78
C LYS A 90 -8.63 7.15 2.30
N PHE A 91 -8.19 6.08 2.93
CA PHE A 91 -6.97 5.36 2.55
C PHE A 91 -7.09 4.76 1.14
N LYS A 92 -8.22 4.12 0.83
CA LYS A 92 -8.51 3.61 -0.52
C LYS A 92 -8.44 4.72 -1.56
N ARG A 93 -9.05 5.88 -1.27
CA ARG A 93 -9.00 7.05 -2.16
C ARG A 93 -7.57 7.58 -2.33
N ILE A 94 -6.79 7.67 -1.26
CA ILE A 94 -5.38 8.09 -1.33
C ILE A 94 -4.57 7.13 -2.20
N LYS A 95 -4.73 5.81 -1.98
CA LYS A 95 -4.07 4.77 -2.78
C LYS A 95 -4.42 4.90 -4.26
N GLN A 96 -5.71 5.02 -4.59
CA GLN A 96 -6.19 5.20 -5.97
C GLN A 96 -5.61 6.46 -6.62
N THR A 97 -5.64 7.60 -5.92
CA THR A 97 -5.07 8.86 -6.42
C THR A 97 -3.57 8.75 -6.64
N ARG A 98 -2.85 8.08 -5.74
CA ARG A 98 -1.39 7.87 -5.87
C ARG A 98 -1.07 6.99 -7.07
N ALA A 99 -1.76 5.87 -7.24
CA ALA A 99 -1.60 4.98 -8.39
C ALA A 99 -1.87 5.72 -9.72
N TYR A 100 -2.95 6.49 -9.79
CA TYR A 100 -3.28 7.31 -10.95
C TYR A 100 -2.18 8.32 -11.30
N LYS A 101 -1.63 9.03 -10.30
CA LYS A 101 -0.53 9.98 -10.51
C LYS A 101 0.74 9.31 -11.02
N ILE A 102 1.06 8.12 -10.50
CA ILE A 102 2.22 7.34 -10.95
C ILE A 102 2.03 6.88 -12.39
N ALA A 103 0.83 6.43 -12.77
CA ALA A 103 0.51 6.05 -14.15
C ALA A 103 0.66 7.22 -15.14
N ILE A 104 0.14 8.41 -14.80
CA ILE A 104 0.35 9.62 -15.62
C ILE A 104 1.84 9.96 -15.73
N MET A 105 2.57 9.90 -14.62
CA MET A 105 4.00 10.21 -14.63
C MET A 105 4.78 9.26 -15.54
N LEU A 106 4.42 7.98 -15.54
CA LEU A 106 5.02 6.97 -16.42
C LEU A 106 4.77 7.32 -17.90
N ASP A 107 3.52 7.61 -18.26
CA ASP A 107 3.15 7.99 -19.63
C ASP A 107 3.87 9.25 -20.09
N LEU A 108 3.95 10.28 -19.24
CA LEU A 108 4.66 11.52 -19.55
C LEU A 108 6.16 11.30 -19.79
N ILE A 109 6.81 10.44 -19.00
CA ILE A 109 8.23 10.12 -19.17
C ILE A 109 8.47 9.34 -20.46
N ILE A 110 7.64 8.32 -20.74
CA ILE A 110 7.72 7.54 -21.99
C ILE A 110 7.57 8.46 -23.20
N ASN A 111 6.52 9.29 -23.22
CA ASN A 111 6.26 10.21 -24.33
C ASN A 111 7.37 11.25 -24.50
N LYS A 112 7.94 11.74 -23.40
CA LYS A 112 9.11 12.63 -23.46
C LYS A 112 10.29 11.92 -24.11
N TYR A 113 10.64 10.72 -23.65
CA TYR A 113 11.81 9.99 -24.14
C TYR A 113 11.65 9.56 -25.60
N LEU A 114 10.45 9.16 -26.03
CA LEU A 114 10.15 8.87 -27.44
C LEU A 114 10.47 10.08 -28.33
N ARG A 115 9.98 11.28 -27.98
CA ARG A 115 10.29 12.51 -28.74
C ARG A 115 11.78 12.83 -28.75
N GLN A 116 12.49 12.57 -27.65
CA GLN A 116 13.94 12.80 -27.59
C GLN A 116 14.70 11.86 -28.53
N LEU A 117 14.29 10.58 -28.60
CA LEU A 117 14.86 9.60 -29.53
C LEU A 117 14.56 9.93 -30.99
N GLU A 118 13.34 10.37 -31.31
CA GLU A 118 12.97 10.83 -32.65
C GLU A 118 13.82 12.03 -33.12
N GLN A 119 14.29 12.85 -32.17
CA GLN A 119 15.19 13.97 -32.42
C GLN A 119 16.68 13.57 -32.44
N GLY A 120 17.00 12.27 -32.34
CA GLY A 120 18.37 11.76 -32.32
C GLY A 120 19.14 12.04 -31.02
N MET A 121 18.44 12.43 -29.94
CA MET A 121 19.07 12.67 -28.64
C MET A 121 19.17 11.39 -27.82
N TRP A 122 20.23 11.30 -27.01
CA TRP A 122 20.41 10.23 -26.04
C TRP A 122 19.54 10.44 -24.80
N VAL A 123 18.95 9.36 -24.29
CA VAL A 123 18.08 9.35 -23.10
C VAL A 123 18.62 8.40 -22.03
N THR A 124 18.49 8.83 -20.78
CA THR A 124 18.82 8.01 -19.61
C THR A 124 17.59 7.21 -19.17
N VAL A 125 17.76 5.93 -18.85
CA VAL A 125 16.63 5.05 -18.49
C VAL A 125 16.30 5.07 -16.98
N LYS A 126 17.07 5.83 -16.18
CA LYS A 126 16.97 5.81 -14.70
C LYS A 126 15.60 6.27 -14.20
N ASP A 127 15.10 7.40 -14.69
CA ASP A 127 13.81 7.96 -14.24
C ASP A 127 12.64 7.08 -14.72
N LEU A 128 12.74 6.57 -15.95
CA LEU A 128 11.77 5.62 -16.49
C LEU A 128 11.70 4.35 -15.64
N TYR A 129 12.84 3.76 -15.30
CA TYR A 129 12.91 2.56 -14.45
C TYR A 129 12.34 2.81 -13.06
N LEU A 130 12.65 3.97 -12.45
CA LEU A 130 12.14 4.33 -11.12
C LEU A 130 10.61 4.44 -11.12
N VAL A 131 10.04 5.17 -12.08
CA VAL A 131 8.58 5.38 -12.15
C VAL A 131 7.86 4.10 -12.58
N TRP A 132 8.45 3.30 -13.48
CA TRP A 132 7.95 1.96 -13.82
C TRP A 132 7.90 1.03 -12.59
N LYS A 133 8.95 1.04 -11.77
CA LYS A 133 9.01 0.26 -10.53
C LYS A 133 7.94 0.71 -9.55
N MET A 134 7.75 2.03 -9.38
CA MET A 134 6.65 2.56 -8.55
C MET A 134 5.29 2.12 -9.08
N HIS A 135 5.07 2.16 -10.39
CA HIS A 135 3.82 1.73 -11.02
C HIS A 135 3.51 0.26 -10.72
N ARG A 136 4.51 -0.63 -10.88
CA ARG A 136 4.34 -2.05 -10.55
C ARG A 136 4.05 -2.28 -9.07
N VAL A 137 4.71 -1.57 -8.17
CA VAL A 137 4.40 -1.69 -6.73
C VAL A 137 2.94 -1.32 -6.45
N GLU A 138 2.40 -0.26 -7.06
CA GLU A 138 1.00 0.14 -6.86
C GLU A 138 -0.01 -0.88 -7.39
N GLU A 139 0.30 -1.52 -8.52
CA GLU A 139 -0.49 -2.59 -9.14
C GLU A 139 -0.38 -3.94 -8.40
N GLY A 140 0.39 -4.01 -7.30
CA GLY A 140 0.60 -5.26 -6.55
C GLY A 140 1.43 -6.28 -7.33
N LEU A 141 2.24 -5.78 -8.26
CA LEU A 141 2.96 -6.52 -9.26
C LEU A 141 4.42 -6.65 -8.82
N SER A 142 5.00 -7.87 -8.91
CA SER A 142 6.40 -8.13 -8.50
C SER A 142 7.40 -7.20 -9.20
N VAL A 143 8.45 -6.81 -8.49
CA VAL A 143 9.51 -5.89 -8.92
C VAL A 143 10.85 -6.61 -9.13
N ASP A 144 10.99 -7.83 -8.61
CA ASP A 144 12.24 -8.57 -8.76
C ASP A 144 12.43 -9.08 -10.20
N ASN A 145 13.67 -8.99 -10.67
CA ASN A 145 14.15 -9.60 -11.90
C ASN A 145 14.20 -11.13 -11.73
N HIS A 146 13.06 -11.80 -11.68
CA HIS A 146 13.01 -13.23 -12.00
C HIS A 146 11.80 -13.52 -12.88
N ASN A 147 12.17 -13.85 -14.12
CA ASN A 147 11.34 -14.36 -15.19
C ASN A 147 10.37 -13.33 -15.77
N ILE A 148 10.78 -12.80 -16.93
CA ILE A 148 9.86 -12.71 -18.05
C ILE A 148 9.07 -14.03 -18.04
N VAL A 149 7.82 -14.00 -17.57
CA VAL A 149 6.87 -15.06 -17.86
C VAL A 149 6.62 -14.92 -19.35
N ILE A 150 7.56 -15.45 -20.14
CA ILE A 150 7.24 -15.96 -21.46
C ILE A 150 6.15 -16.95 -21.11
N TYR A 151 4.92 -16.68 -21.56
CA TYR A 151 3.82 -17.64 -21.51
C TYR A 151 4.43 -19.01 -21.73
N GLN A 152 4.31 -19.89 -20.73
CA GLN A 152 4.82 -21.25 -20.80
C GLN A 152 4.43 -21.75 -22.19
N GLN A 153 5.43 -21.98 -23.05
CA GLN A 153 5.16 -22.77 -24.24
C GLN A 153 4.47 -24.02 -23.71
N PRO A 154 3.32 -24.42 -24.31
CA PRO A 154 2.62 -25.61 -23.87
C PRO A 154 3.65 -26.74 -23.74
N PRO A 155 3.55 -27.59 -22.70
CA PRO A 155 4.55 -28.62 -22.44
C PRO A 155 4.87 -29.34 -23.74
N LYS A 156 6.15 -29.32 -24.14
CA LYS A 156 6.63 -29.88 -25.40
C LYS A 156 6.05 -31.29 -25.51
N GLU A 157 5.32 -31.56 -26.60
CA GLU A 157 4.75 -32.89 -26.83
C GLU A 157 5.86 -33.95 -26.70
N PRO A 158 5.57 -35.11 -26.09
CA PRO A 158 6.58 -36.15 -25.93
C PRO A 158 7.14 -36.51 -27.31
N GLU A 159 8.47 -36.41 -27.46
CA GLU A 159 9.15 -36.55 -28.75
C GLU A 159 8.75 -37.87 -29.43
N SER A 160 8.33 -37.75 -30.68
CA SER A 160 7.98 -38.89 -31.54
C SER A 160 9.17 -39.87 -31.66
N PRO A 161 8.94 -41.18 -31.85
CA PRO A 161 10.03 -42.12 -32.12
C PRO A 161 10.96 -41.65 -33.24
N GLU A 162 10.41 -41.02 -34.28
CA GLU A 162 11.17 -40.46 -35.40
C GLU A 162 12.03 -39.25 -34.98
N GLU A 163 11.52 -38.38 -34.11
CA GLU A 163 12.27 -37.24 -33.58
C GLU A 163 13.43 -37.67 -32.67
N LYS A 164 13.24 -38.75 -31.90
CA LYS A 164 14.32 -39.31 -31.07
C LYS A 164 15.45 -39.89 -31.91
N GLU A 165 15.14 -40.58 -33.00
CA GLU A 165 16.15 -41.06 -33.94
C GLU A 165 16.87 -39.90 -34.63
N LEU A 166 16.13 -38.86 -35.03
CA LEU A 166 16.72 -37.67 -35.65
C LEU A 166 17.65 -36.92 -34.70
N ASN A 167 17.22 -36.73 -33.44
CA ASN A 167 18.01 -36.08 -32.40
C ASN A 167 19.29 -36.86 -32.09
N LYS A 168 19.20 -38.19 -32.02
CA LYS A 168 20.37 -39.05 -31.84
C LYS A 168 21.34 -38.93 -33.03
N ARG A 169 20.81 -38.87 -34.26
CA ARG A 169 21.62 -38.68 -35.47
C ARG A 169 22.33 -37.33 -35.50
N ILE A 170 21.65 -36.27 -35.07
CA ILE A 170 22.22 -34.93 -34.95
C ILE A 170 23.35 -34.93 -33.93
N GLN A 171 23.15 -35.58 -32.78
CA GLN A 171 24.15 -35.68 -31.72
C GLN A 171 25.39 -36.46 -32.17
N GLU A 172 25.21 -37.59 -32.86
CA GLU A 172 26.31 -38.37 -33.46
C GLU A 172 27.10 -37.54 -34.49
N LEU A 173 26.41 -36.71 -35.29
CA LEU A 173 27.06 -35.82 -36.28
C LEU A 173 27.83 -34.67 -35.61
N GLN A 174 27.30 -34.13 -34.51
CA GLN A 174 27.99 -33.10 -33.72
C GLN A 174 29.26 -33.67 -33.08
N GLU A 175 29.17 -34.84 -32.45
CA GLU A 175 30.34 -35.52 -31.87
C GLU A 175 31.40 -35.84 -32.93
N GLN A 176 31.00 -36.27 -34.13
CA GLN A 176 31.91 -36.49 -35.26
C GLN A 176 32.56 -35.20 -35.77
N PHE A 177 31.82 -34.08 -35.78
CA PHE A 177 32.34 -32.78 -36.19
C PHE A 177 33.34 -32.23 -35.17
N ASP A 178 33.01 -32.32 -33.89
CA ASP A 178 33.85 -31.87 -32.80
C ASP A 178 35.14 -32.71 -32.70
N SER A 179 35.03 -34.02 -32.88
CA SER A 179 36.18 -34.93 -32.93
C SER A 179 37.09 -34.66 -34.15
N ARG A 180 36.51 -34.30 -35.30
CA ARG A 180 37.28 -33.90 -36.49
C ARG A 180 38.00 -32.57 -36.31
N ASN A 181 37.39 -31.63 -35.61
CA ASN A 181 38.03 -30.34 -35.34
C ASN A 181 39.17 -30.48 -34.32
N GLN A 182 39.03 -31.36 -33.31
CA GLN A 182 40.12 -31.66 -32.38
C GLN A 182 41.32 -32.34 -33.07
N HIS A 183 41.09 -33.25 -34.03
CA HIS A 183 42.19 -33.86 -34.80
C HIS A 183 42.92 -32.88 -35.73
N ASN A 184 42.23 -31.88 -36.28
CA ASN A 184 42.85 -30.88 -37.14
C ASN A 184 43.67 -29.82 -36.37
N GLU A 185 43.40 -29.64 -35.07
CA GLU A 185 44.19 -28.74 -34.21
C GLU A 185 45.53 -29.39 -33.79
N ASP A 186 45.56 -30.71 -33.55
CA ASP A 186 46.77 -31.45 -33.16
C ASP A 186 47.79 -31.62 -34.31
N ASP A 187 47.35 -31.73 -35.57
CA ASP A 187 48.25 -31.87 -36.74
C ASP A 187 48.88 -30.53 -37.19
N SER A 188 48.51 -29.40 -36.57
CA SER A 188 49.02 -28.06 -36.92
C SER A 188 50.25 -27.61 -36.11
N VAL A 189 50.72 -28.41 -35.15
CA VAL A 189 51.78 -28.03 -34.20
C VAL A 189 53.20 -28.48 -34.62
N ASP A 190 53.36 -29.36 -35.61
CA ASP A 190 54.68 -29.86 -36.04
C ASP A 190 55.09 -29.39 -37.45
N ILE A 191 55.37 -28.08 -37.62
CA ILE A 191 56.38 -27.61 -38.59
C ILE A 191 57.15 -26.43 -37.98
N THR A 192 58.31 -26.73 -37.39
CA THR A 192 59.44 -25.78 -37.25
C THR A 192 60.62 -26.28 -38.07
#